data_AF-A0A970EYV0-F1
#
_entry.id   AF-A0A970EYV0-F1
#
_cell.length_a   1.000
_cell.length_b   1.000
_cell.length_c   1.000
_cell.angle_alpha   90.00
_cell.angle_beta   90.00
_cell.angle_gamma   90.00
#
_symmetry.space_group_name_H-M   'P 1'
#
loop_
_entity.id
_entity.type
_entity.pdbx_description
1 polymer ?
#
loop_
_entity_poly.entity_id
_entity_poly.type
_entity_poly.pdbx_seq_one_letter_code
_entity_poly.pdbx_strand_id
1 'polypeptide(L)'
;MIYQLGDEATIKDFEDANLGGHYTQHNHALFLNDANGVPFTTSYIEATGDFWADLESNMAAEQRARTVYEHLMNQTDDPDVLAPLAFLRQREVIHYMRFKELRDYYLEKYKKNN
;
A
#
# COMPACT_ATOMS: atom_id res chain seq x y z
N MET A 1 -1.66 9.95 7.08
CA MET A 1 -2.97 10.01 6.40
C MET A 1 -4.12 9.57 7.31
N ILE A 2 -4.35 8.28 7.62
CA ILE A 2 -5.51 7.85 8.43
C ILE A 2 -5.60 8.57 9.80
N TYR A 3 -4.50 8.64 10.54
CA TYR A 3 -4.45 9.40 11.81
C TYR A 3 -4.83 10.88 11.62
N GLN A 4 -4.32 11.51 10.57
CA GLN A 4 -4.56 12.93 10.27
C GLN A 4 -6.00 13.19 9.81
N LEU A 5 -6.60 12.26 9.07
CA LEU A 5 -8.00 12.34 8.65
C LEU A 5 -8.97 12.15 9.83
N GLY A 6 -8.55 11.42 10.87
CA GLY A 6 -9.37 11.12 12.03
C GLY A 6 -9.18 12.07 13.22
N ASP A 7 -8.13 12.89 13.28
CA ASP A 7 -7.69 13.62 14.49
C ASP A 7 -8.78 14.56 15.07
N GLU A 8 -9.56 15.21 14.20
CA GLU A 8 -10.66 16.11 14.58
C GLU A 8 -12.06 15.52 14.34
N ALA A 9 -12.15 14.25 13.90
CA ALA A 9 -13.41 13.62 13.57
C ALA A 9 -14.26 13.37 14.83
N THR A 10 -15.53 13.80 14.82
CA THR A 10 -16.45 13.50 15.91
C THR A 10 -16.91 12.04 15.87
N ILE A 11 -17.46 11.52 16.97
CA ILE A 11 -18.09 10.18 16.99
C ILE A 11 -19.12 10.05 15.88
N LYS A 12 -19.88 11.12 15.61
CA LYS A 12 -20.87 11.16 14.54
C LYS A 12 -20.25 11.02 13.16
N ASP A 13 -19.09 11.65 12.91
CA ASP A 13 -18.38 11.50 11.64
C ASP A 13 -17.93 10.05 11.41
N PHE A 14 -17.45 9.38 12.47
CA PHE A 14 -17.15 7.94 12.41
C PHE A 14 -18.40 7.10 12.13
N GLU A 15 -19.55 7.39 12.75
CA GLU A 15 -20.81 6.68 12.48
C GLU A 15 -21.28 6.87 11.04
N ASP A 16 -21.28 8.12 10.55
CA ASP A 16 -21.71 8.48 9.20
C ASP A 16 -20.78 7.86 8.12
N ALA A 17 -19.50 7.66 8.44
CA ALA A 17 -18.52 6.96 7.60
C ALA A 17 -18.54 5.43 7.72
N ASN A 18 -19.49 4.84 8.47
CA ASN A 18 -19.55 3.40 8.78
C ASN A 18 -18.30 2.86 9.51
N LEU A 19 -17.67 3.71 10.33
CA LEU A 19 -16.50 3.43 11.16
C LEU A 19 -16.81 3.47 12.67
N GLY A 20 -18.08 3.50 13.10
CA GLY A 20 -18.46 3.49 14.52
C GLY A 20 -17.92 2.28 15.30
N GLY A 21 -17.80 1.12 14.64
CA GLY A 21 -17.14 -0.07 15.21
C GLY A 21 -15.65 0.17 15.50
N HIS A 22 -14.95 0.84 14.58
CA HIS A 22 -13.54 1.20 14.78
C HIS A 22 -13.39 2.16 15.97
N TYR A 23 -14.22 3.21 16.08
CA TYR A 23 -14.20 4.12 17.23
C TYR A 23 -14.43 3.37 18.55
N THR A 24 -15.37 2.43 18.58
CA THR A 24 -15.69 1.65 19.79
C THR A 24 -14.49 0.83 20.28
N GLN A 25 -13.71 0.25 19.36
CA GLN A 25 -12.58 -0.62 19.71
C GLN A 25 -11.26 0.13 19.87
N HIS A 26 -11.05 1.17 19.09
CA HIS A 26 -9.75 1.81 18.89
C HIS A 26 -9.76 3.32 19.12
N ASN A 27 -10.92 3.93 19.40
CA ASN A 27 -11.08 5.38 19.46
C ASN A 27 -10.53 6.01 18.15
N HIS A 28 -9.66 7.01 18.25
CA HIS A 28 -8.98 7.65 17.11
C HIS A 28 -7.61 7.01 16.78
N ALA A 29 -7.26 5.90 17.44
CA ALA A 29 -5.96 5.28 17.25
C ALA A 29 -5.86 4.58 15.89
N LEU A 30 -4.65 4.53 15.34
CA LEU A 30 -4.36 3.69 14.18
C LEU A 30 -4.45 2.21 14.57
N PHE A 31 -5.28 1.46 13.83
CA PHE A 31 -5.28 0.00 13.87
C PHE A 31 -4.90 -0.56 12.50
N LEU A 32 -4.13 -1.66 12.49
CA LEU A 32 -3.57 -2.24 11.28
C LEU A 32 -4.55 -3.26 10.69
N ASN A 33 -5.57 -2.79 9.99
CA ASN A 33 -6.53 -3.60 9.26
C ASN A 33 -6.81 -3.01 7.87
N ASP A 34 -7.33 -3.84 6.97
CA ASP A 34 -7.83 -3.37 5.67
C ASP A 34 -9.19 -2.66 5.79
N ALA A 35 -9.71 -2.14 4.67
CA ALA A 35 -10.99 -1.43 4.63
C ALA A 35 -12.22 -2.30 5.03
N ASN A 36 -12.07 -3.62 5.11
CA ASN A 36 -13.11 -4.55 5.54
C ASN A 36 -12.95 -5.00 7.00
N GLY A 37 -11.94 -4.48 7.71
CA GLY A 37 -11.65 -4.86 9.10
C GLY A 37 -10.79 -6.12 9.24
N VAL A 38 -10.17 -6.62 8.17
CA VAL A 38 -9.27 -7.78 8.24
C VAL A 38 -7.92 -7.34 8.80
N PRO A 39 -7.44 -7.90 9.94
CA PRO A 39 -6.17 -7.51 10.52
C PRO A 39 -4.98 -7.81 9.60
N PHE A 40 -3.96 -6.96 9.64
CA PHE A 40 -2.68 -7.24 9.01
C PHE A 40 -2.06 -8.50 9.64
N THR A 41 -1.63 -9.44 8.79
CA THR A 41 -0.92 -10.64 9.24
C THR A 41 0.29 -10.93 8.35
N THR A 42 1.15 -11.84 8.81
CA THR A 42 2.31 -12.29 8.05
C THR A 42 1.95 -13.05 6.78
N SER A 43 0.68 -13.45 6.57
CA SER A 43 0.24 -14.11 5.33
C SER A 43 0.35 -13.23 4.09
N TYR A 44 0.50 -11.91 4.26
CA TYR A 44 0.68 -10.95 3.16
C TYR A 44 2.14 -10.74 2.78
N ILE A 45 3.08 -11.39 3.48
CA ILE A 45 4.52 -11.28 3.22
C ILE A 45 4.95 -12.50 2.42
N GLU A 46 5.49 -12.27 1.22
CA GLU A 46 6.05 -13.31 0.37
C GLU A 46 7.58 -13.30 0.48
N ALA A 47 8.15 -14.45 0.82
CA ALA A 47 9.60 -14.65 0.86
C ALA A 47 9.90 -16.14 0.67
N THR A 48 10.44 -16.49 -0.49
CA THR A 48 10.73 -17.88 -0.84
C THR A 48 12.22 -18.20 -0.81
N GLY A 49 13.07 -17.16 -0.91
CA GLY A 49 14.52 -17.32 -1.07
C GLY A 49 14.93 -17.57 -2.52
N ASP A 50 13.98 -17.76 -3.43
CA ASP A 50 14.21 -17.71 -4.87
C ASP A 50 14.10 -16.25 -5.33
N PHE A 51 15.24 -15.66 -5.69
CA PHE A 51 15.28 -14.24 -6.07
C PHE A 51 14.38 -13.91 -7.26
N TRP A 52 14.11 -14.87 -8.16
CA TRP A 52 13.28 -14.65 -9.33
C TRP A 52 11.82 -14.53 -8.93
N ALA A 53 11.33 -15.50 -8.16
CA ALA A 53 9.97 -15.48 -7.63
C ALA A 53 9.73 -14.25 -6.74
N ASP A 54 10.67 -13.95 -5.86
CA ASP A 54 10.56 -12.84 -4.91
C ASP A 54 10.55 -11.48 -5.64
N LEU A 55 11.37 -11.28 -6.69
CA LEU A 55 11.36 -10.02 -7.46
C LEU A 55 10.12 -9.85 -8.33
N GLU A 56 9.60 -10.92 -8.94
CA GLU A 56 8.33 -10.87 -9.67
C GLU A 56 7.16 -10.54 -8.74
N SER A 57 7.13 -11.14 -7.56
CA SER A 57 6.16 -10.83 -6.52
C SER A 57 6.22 -9.35 -6.10
N ASN A 58 7.42 -8.84 -5.81
CA ASN A 58 7.62 -7.44 -5.44
C ASN A 58 7.13 -6.48 -6.53
N MET A 59 7.48 -6.73 -7.80
CA MET A 59 6.98 -5.93 -8.92
C MET A 59 5.45 -5.96 -9.03
N ALA A 60 4.83 -7.12 -8.84
CA ALA A 60 3.37 -7.24 -8.84
C ALA A 60 2.73 -6.50 -7.66
N ALA A 61 3.36 -6.53 -6.48
CA ALA A 61 2.92 -5.79 -5.31
C ALA A 61 2.90 -4.26 -5.56
N GLU A 62 3.97 -3.68 -6.13
CA GLU A 62 4.00 -2.24 -6.40
C GLU A 62 2.97 -1.82 -7.47
N GLN A 63 2.67 -2.68 -8.46
CA GLN A 63 1.60 -2.40 -9.43
C GLN A 63 0.21 -2.43 -8.78
N ARG A 64 -0.03 -3.36 -7.85
CA ARG A 64 -1.28 -3.39 -7.06
C ARG A 64 -1.38 -2.15 -6.17
N ALA A 65 -0.31 -1.78 -5.47
CA ALA A 65 -0.27 -0.57 -4.65
C ALA A 65 -0.53 0.70 -5.47
N ARG A 66 0.12 0.85 -6.64
CA ARG A 66 -0.12 1.96 -7.58
C ARG A 66 -1.61 2.07 -7.94
N THR A 67 -2.23 0.95 -8.28
CA THR A 67 -3.64 0.89 -8.67
C THR A 67 -4.55 1.30 -7.50
N VAL A 68 -4.25 0.88 -6.28
CA VAL A 68 -4.98 1.31 -5.07
C VAL A 68 -4.87 2.81 -4.86
N TYR A 69 -3.68 3.41 -5.01
CA TYR A 69 -3.53 4.86 -4.92
C TYR A 69 -4.32 5.59 -6.01
N GLU A 70 -4.30 5.10 -7.25
CA GLU A 70 -5.08 5.67 -8.35
C GLU A 70 -6.59 5.59 -8.07
N HIS A 71 -7.08 4.51 -7.45
CA HIS A 71 -8.47 4.42 -6.98
C HIS A 71 -8.77 5.43 -5.87
N LEU A 72 -7.90 5.58 -4.87
CA LEU A 72 -8.08 6.57 -3.79
C LEU A 72 -8.10 8.00 -4.33
N MET A 73 -7.25 8.31 -5.30
CA MET A 73 -7.23 9.62 -5.97
C MET A 73 -8.54 9.91 -6.71
N ASN A 74 -9.24 8.89 -7.23
CA ASN A 74 -10.55 9.08 -7.86
C ASN A 74 -11.69 9.33 -6.87
N GLN A 75 -11.46 9.19 -5.55
CA GLN A 75 -12.47 9.34 -4.50
C GLN A 75 -12.44 10.70 -3.80
N THR A 76 -11.52 11.60 -4.17
CA THR A 76 -11.38 12.90 -3.52
C THR A 76 -10.81 13.95 -4.47
N ASP A 77 -11.24 15.19 -4.28
CA ASP A 77 -10.67 16.38 -4.92
C ASP A 77 -9.82 17.21 -3.94
N ASP A 78 -9.66 16.75 -2.69
CA ASP A 78 -8.91 17.46 -1.65
C ASP A 78 -7.41 17.48 -1.99
N PRO A 79 -6.81 18.67 -2.24
CA PRO A 79 -5.40 18.78 -2.59
C PRO A 79 -4.46 18.26 -1.49
N ASP A 80 -4.85 18.34 -0.22
CA ASP A 80 -4.02 17.89 0.91
C ASP A 80 -4.00 16.37 1.04
N VAL A 81 -5.01 15.67 0.48
CA VAL A 81 -5.03 14.22 0.34
C VAL A 81 -4.37 13.78 -0.97
N LEU A 82 -4.60 14.52 -2.06
CA LEU A 82 -4.02 14.20 -3.38
C LEU A 82 -2.51 14.35 -3.41
N ALA A 83 -1.92 15.34 -2.73
CA ALA A 83 -0.49 15.56 -2.72
C ALA A 83 0.33 14.34 -2.20
N PRO A 84 0.04 13.78 -1.01
CA PRO A 84 0.74 12.58 -0.55
C PRO A 84 0.44 11.34 -1.42
N LEU A 85 -0.79 11.18 -1.92
CA LEU A 85 -1.14 10.06 -2.82
C LEU A 85 -0.35 10.11 -4.13
N ALA A 86 -0.23 11.30 -4.73
CA ALA A 86 0.55 11.50 -5.96
C ALA A 86 2.03 11.16 -5.76
N PHE A 87 2.59 11.55 -4.60
CA PHE A 87 3.96 11.18 -4.22
C PHE A 87 4.12 9.66 -4.11
N LEU A 88 3.25 8.98 -3.35
CA LEU A 88 3.30 7.53 -3.17
C LEU A 88 3.12 6.78 -4.49
N ARG A 89 2.13 7.19 -5.30
CA ARG A 89 1.89 6.65 -6.64
C ARG A 89 3.14 6.73 -7.52
N GLN A 90 3.86 7.85 -7.51
CA GLN A 90 5.10 8.00 -8.27
C GLN A 90 6.21 7.12 -7.71
N ARG A 91 6.27 6.93 -6.39
CA ARG A 91 7.22 6.01 -5.76
C ARG A 91 7.01 4.57 -6.20
N GLU A 92 5.78 4.10 -6.32
CA GLU A 92 5.49 2.73 -6.81
C GLU A 92 6.04 2.47 -8.21
N VAL A 93 5.97 3.47 -9.10
CA VAL A 93 6.59 3.37 -10.43
C VAL A 93 8.10 3.20 -10.32
N ILE A 94 8.75 3.98 -9.44
CA ILE A 94 10.19 3.89 -9.21
C ILE A 94 10.57 2.55 -8.57
N HIS A 95 9.82 2.09 -7.56
CA HIS A 95 10.06 0.81 -6.90
C HIS A 95 9.96 -0.36 -7.88
N TYR A 96 8.90 -0.39 -8.69
CA TYR A 96 8.75 -1.35 -9.79
C TYR A 96 9.96 -1.36 -10.71
N MET A 97 10.41 -0.17 -11.16
CA MET A 97 11.57 -0.06 -12.04
C MET A 97 12.85 -0.59 -11.37
N ARG A 98 13.07 -0.32 -10.08
CA ARG A 98 14.26 -0.82 -9.36
C ARG A 98 14.25 -2.34 -9.18
N PHE A 99 13.10 -2.94 -8.87
CA PHE A 99 13.00 -4.40 -8.81
C PHE A 99 13.23 -5.02 -10.19
N LYS A 100 12.67 -4.42 -11.25
CA LYS A 100 12.88 -4.85 -12.63
C LYS A 100 14.36 -4.79 -13.02
N GLU A 101 15.04 -3.68 -12.74
CA GLU A 101 16.48 -3.51 -12.99
C GLU A 101 17.30 -4.60 -12.29
N LEU A 102 16.98 -4.90 -11.02
CA LEU A 102 17.68 -5.93 -10.25
C LEU A 102 17.44 -7.34 -10.81
N ARG A 103 16.20 -7.64 -11.21
CA ARG A 103 15.85 -8.91 -11.84
C ARG A 103 16.62 -9.10 -13.14
N ASP A 104 16.64 -8.07 -13.99
CA ASP A 104 17.33 -8.11 -15.28
C ASP A 104 18.85 -8.28 -15.08
N TYR A 105 19.44 -7.61 -14.10
CA TYR A 105 20.84 -7.80 -13.70
C TYR A 105 21.14 -9.27 -13.33
N TYR A 106 20.30 -9.89 -12.50
CA TYR A 106 20.51 -11.29 -12.13
C TYR A 106 20.31 -12.25 -13.30
N LEU A 107 19.36 -11.96 -14.21
CA LEU A 107 19.17 -12.76 -15.43
C LEU A 107 20.43 -12.76 -16.29
N GLU A 108 21.05 -11.60 -16.49
CA GLU A 108 22.30 -11.49 -17.24
C GLU A 108 23.45 -12.25 -16.57
N LYS A 109 23.57 -12.14 -15.24
CA LYS A 109 24.60 -12.85 -14.48
C LYS A 109 24.41 -14.36 -14.52
N TYR A 110 23.17 -14.83 -14.42
CA TYR A 110 22.84 -16.26 -14.51
C TYR A 110 23.19 -16.82 -15.89
N LYS A 111 22.88 -16.10 -16.97
CA LYS A 111 23.24 -16.49 -18.35
C LYS A 111 24.75 -16.53 -18.61
N LYS A 112 25.56 -15.74 -17.91
CA LYS A 112 27.03 -15.75 -18.04
C LYS A 112 27.72 -16.91 -17.33
N ASN A 113 27.03 -17.54 -16.37
CA ASN A 113 27.57 -18.60 -15.52
C ASN A 113 27.15 -20.01 -15.95
N ASN A 114 26.31 -20.12 -16.98
CA ASN A 114 25.87 -21.36 -17.64
C ASN A 114 26.35 -21.36 -19.09
#